data_AF-A0A519E396-F1
#
_entry.id   AF-A0A519E396-F1
#
_cell.length_a   1.000
_cell.length_b   1.000
_cell.length_c   1.000
_cell.angle_alpha   90.00
_cell.angle_beta   90.00
_cell.angle_gamma   90.00
#
_symmetry.space_group_name_H-M   'P 1'
#
loop_
_entity.id
_entity.type
_entity.pdbx_description
1 polymer ?
#
loop_
_entity_poly.entity_id
_entity_poly.type
_entity_poly.pdbx_seq_one_letter_code
_entity_poly.pdbx_strand_id
1 'polypeptide(L)'
;MTDMVFADELPDPGDEARSRPLDPWLVMIVDDDPAVHQVTQLVMADFEFAGRKLQFLNAYSGAEARDLLRDRQDIALILLDVVMESEHAGLDVARFIREELRNTQVRIVLRTGQPGQAPEEHVIKTYDINDYKEKTELTKRKLITVFYSALRSYRDIVILSQSRAALRRSIDAITQIHDSSNLRHFASALLEQVGHMLGYQAQGLCASRMYAASHAEGRLQVLAATSDYQGLLADAQVSDLPADVRDALDRALATRQSSFEDGRFIGYYRTHSGNESLLYMVLSDPLDDEGREMLDIFCANVAIAYEGLLERDRGRPTP
;
A
#
# COMPACT_ATOMS: atom_id res chain seq x y z
N MET A 1 -38.85 32.92 46.59
CA MET A 1 -37.47 32.41 46.53
C MET A 1 -37.55 31.14 45.70
N THR A 2 -37.15 31.25 44.44
CA THR A 2 -37.31 30.20 43.42
C THR A 2 -36.01 29.39 43.44
N ASP A 3 -36.07 28.15 43.92
CA ASP A 3 -34.97 27.20 43.77
C ASP A 3 -34.91 26.75 42.31
N MET A 4 -33.93 27.29 41.58
CA MET A 4 -33.48 26.72 40.31
C MET A 4 -32.58 25.52 40.62
N VAL A 5 -33.07 24.33 40.28
CA VAL A 5 -32.26 23.12 40.23
C VAL A 5 -31.37 23.21 39.00
N PHE A 6 -30.07 23.42 39.19
CA PHE A 6 -29.06 23.29 38.14
C PHE A 6 -28.84 21.79 37.88
N ALA A 7 -29.11 21.36 36.65
CA ALA A 7 -28.75 20.04 36.18
C ALA A 7 -27.21 19.95 36.07
N ASP A 8 -26.63 18.84 36.54
CA ASP A 8 -25.22 18.52 36.36
C ASP A 8 -24.85 18.67 34.88
N GLU A 9 -23.86 19.52 34.60
CA GLU A 9 -23.20 19.59 33.31
C GLU A 9 -22.64 18.21 32.98
N LEU A 10 -23.12 17.63 31.88
CA LEU A 10 -22.52 16.42 31.30
C LEU A 10 -21.04 16.73 31.01
N PRO A 11 -20.12 15.78 31.30
CA PRO A 11 -18.70 15.98 31.00
C PRO A 11 -18.52 16.24 29.50
N ASP A 12 -17.75 17.30 29.21
CA ASP A 12 -17.33 17.69 27.87
C ASP A 12 -16.70 16.47 27.15
N PRO A 13 -17.20 16.05 25.97
CA PRO A 13 -16.60 14.96 25.21
C PRO A 13 -15.35 15.48 24.49
N GLY A 14 -14.33 15.85 25.27
CA GLY A 14 -13.02 16.24 24.82
C GLY A 14 -11.96 15.44 25.56
N ASP A 15 -10.98 14.92 24.82
CA ASP A 15 -9.68 14.43 25.31
C ASP A 15 -9.46 12.96 25.73
N GLU A 16 -10.34 12.01 25.36
CA GLU A 16 -10.03 10.56 25.49
C GLU A 16 -9.63 9.83 24.20
N ALA A 17 -9.36 10.55 23.11
CA ALA A 17 -8.59 10.01 21.99
C ALA A 17 -7.10 10.26 22.19
N ARG A 18 -6.53 9.82 23.32
CA ARG A 18 -5.06 9.68 23.42
C ARG A 18 -4.65 8.61 22.43
N SER A 19 -4.14 9.07 21.29
CA SER A 19 -3.50 8.28 20.24
C SER A 19 -2.63 7.20 20.88
N ARG A 20 -2.91 5.93 20.62
CA ARG A 20 -2.02 4.85 21.05
C ARG A 20 -0.61 5.19 20.54
N PRO A 21 0.41 5.16 21.41
CA PRO A 21 1.76 5.48 20.97
C PRO A 21 2.16 4.49 19.87
N LEU A 22 2.60 5.02 18.74
CA LEU A 22 3.10 4.23 17.62
C LEU A 22 4.37 3.49 18.05
N ASP A 23 4.55 2.26 17.58
CA ASP A 23 5.76 1.48 17.87
C ASP A 23 7.02 2.25 17.44
N PRO A 24 8.13 2.18 18.17
CA PRO A 24 9.35 2.90 17.79
C PRO A 24 9.95 2.37 16.49
N TRP A 25 10.80 3.18 15.84
CA TRP A 25 11.67 2.70 14.77
C TRP A 25 12.86 1.96 15.38
N LEU A 26 13.05 0.70 15.00
CA LEU A 26 14.19 -0.10 15.45
C LEU A 26 15.42 0.24 14.62
N VAL A 27 16.47 0.69 15.32
CA VAL A 27 17.77 1.01 14.74
C VAL A 27 18.81 0.14 15.41
N MET A 28 19.57 -0.63 14.64
CA MET A 28 20.68 -1.42 15.16
C MET A 28 22.00 -0.68 14.98
N ILE A 29 22.83 -0.68 16.02
CA ILE A 29 24.21 -0.22 15.98
C ILE A 29 25.09 -1.46 16.11
N VAL A 30 26.01 -1.63 15.16
CA VAL A 30 26.99 -2.72 15.12
C VAL A 30 28.37 -2.10 15.08
N ASP A 31 29.05 -2.05 16.21
CA ASP A 31 30.37 -1.44 16.40
C ASP A 31 31.00 -2.09 17.63
N ASP A 32 32.30 -2.38 17.61
CA ASP A 32 32.98 -3.01 18.76
C ASP A 32 33.32 -1.98 19.85
N ASP A 33 33.24 -0.67 19.56
CA ASP A 33 33.47 0.41 20.51
C ASP A 33 32.18 0.83 21.26
N PRO A 34 32.05 0.55 22.56
CA PRO A 34 30.87 0.93 23.34
C PRO A 34 30.61 2.44 23.38
N ALA A 35 31.63 3.28 23.19
CA ALA A 35 31.46 4.72 23.15
C ALA A 35 30.64 5.16 21.93
N VAL A 36 30.78 4.48 20.79
CA VAL A 36 30.00 4.78 19.58
C VAL A 36 28.51 4.58 19.83
N HIS A 37 28.15 3.51 20.54
CA HIS A 37 26.75 3.23 20.89
C HIS A 37 26.18 4.33 21.78
N GLN A 38 26.88 4.67 22.86
CA GLN A 38 26.44 5.69 23.82
C GLN A 38 26.29 7.06 23.17
N VAL A 39 27.29 7.49 22.38
CA VAL A 39 27.27 8.80 21.70
C VAL A 39 26.14 8.84 20.68
N THR A 40 25.95 7.79 19.88
CA THR A 40 24.88 7.75 18.88
C THR A 40 23.51 7.86 19.55
N GLN A 41 23.26 7.09 20.61
CA GLN A 41 22.00 7.12 21.35
C GLN A 41 21.75 8.49 21.99
N LEU A 42 22.78 9.11 22.60
CA LEU A 42 22.68 10.44 23.19
C LEU A 42 22.36 11.51 22.15
N VAL A 43 23.06 11.50 21.01
CA VAL A 43 22.87 12.49 19.94
C VAL A 43 21.48 12.41 19.34
N MET A 44 20.89 11.21 19.31
CA MET A 44 19.61 10.90 18.69
C MET A 44 18.45 10.73 19.69
N ALA A 45 18.64 11.05 20.98
CA ALA A 45 17.66 10.81 22.03
C ALA A 45 16.30 11.48 21.78
N ASP A 46 16.32 12.70 21.22
CA ASP A 46 15.13 13.49 20.90
C ASP A 46 14.71 13.37 19.42
N PHE A 47 15.33 12.47 18.66
CA PHE A 47 14.98 12.30 17.26
C PHE A 47 13.62 11.62 17.11
N GLU A 48 12.78 12.21 16.26
CA GLU A 48 11.48 11.69 15.91
C GLU A 48 11.28 11.73 14.39
N PHE A 49 10.71 10.65 13.85
CA PHE A 49 10.31 10.58 12.45
C PHE A 49 8.92 9.96 12.33
N ALA A 50 8.02 10.67 11.66
CA ALA A 50 6.63 10.23 11.43
C ALA A 50 5.88 9.86 12.73
N GLY A 51 6.01 10.67 13.78
CA GLY A 51 5.31 10.44 15.05
C GLY A 51 5.93 9.34 15.93
N ARG A 52 7.09 8.80 15.54
CA ARG A 52 7.71 7.62 16.15
C ARG A 52 9.12 7.95 16.63
N LYS A 53 9.41 7.58 17.89
CA LYS A 53 10.75 7.64 18.47
C LYS A 53 11.62 6.48 17.98
N LEU A 54 12.91 6.53 18.29
CA LEU A 54 13.85 5.46 18.02
C LEU A 54 13.94 4.49 19.20
N GLN A 55 14.16 3.21 18.90
CA GLN A 55 14.64 2.22 19.86
C GLN A 55 15.90 1.59 19.30
N PHE A 56 16.98 1.62 20.08
CA PHE A 56 18.28 1.12 19.65
C PHE A 56 18.50 -0.33 20.08
N LEU A 57 18.99 -1.14 19.15
CA LEU A 57 19.54 -2.47 19.39
C LEU A 57 21.07 -2.37 19.24
N ASN A 58 21.81 -3.03 20.12
CA ASN A 58 23.27 -2.95 20.14
C ASN A 58 23.84 -4.35 19.90
N ALA A 59 24.77 -4.44 18.96
CA ALA A 59 25.63 -5.60 18.76
C ALA A 59 27.09 -5.12 18.74
N TYR A 60 27.96 -5.83 19.44
CA TYR A 60 29.38 -5.46 19.58
C TYR A 60 30.31 -6.32 18.71
N SER A 61 29.73 -7.20 17.90
CA SER A 61 30.46 -8.02 16.93
C SER A 61 29.56 -8.40 15.75
N GLY A 62 30.18 -8.85 14.66
CA GLY A 62 29.43 -9.40 13.54
C GLY A 62 28.61 -10.63 13.90
N ALA A 63 29.09 -11.46 14.84
CA ALA A 63 28.37 -12.63 15.35
C ALA A 63 27.07 -12.22 16.08
N GLU A 64 27.15 -11.29 17.03
CA GLU A 64 25.97 -10.79 17.75
C GLU A 64 24.95 -10.13 16.83
N ALA A 65 25.44 -9.36 15.83
CA ALA A 65 24.56 -8.74 14.84
C ALA A 65 23.77 -9.80 14.06
N ARG A 66 24.44 -10.86 13.61
CA ARG A 66 23.79 -11.97 12.89
C ARG A 66 22.76 -12.68 13.74
N ASP A 67 23.04 -12.90 15.03
CA ASP A 67 22.08 -13.55 15.93
C ASP A 67 20.83 -12.69 16.13
N LEU A 68 20.97 -11.37 16.36
CA LEU A 68 19.82 -10.46 16.43
C LEU A 68 19.00 -10.41 15.13
N LEU A 69 19.67 -10.49 13.98
CA LEU A 69 19.04 -10.42 12.66
C LEU A 69 18.30 -11.70 12.25
N ARG A 70 18.65 -12.86 12.80
CA ARG A 70 17.95 -14.12 12.51
C ARG A 70 16.50 -14.09 12.96
N ASP A 71 16.25 -13.48 14.10
CA ASP A 71 14.94 -13.46 14.75
C ASP A 71 14.14 -12.17 14.46
N ARG A 72 14.71 -11.23 13.68
CA ARG A 72 14.11 -9.89 13.44
C ARG A 72 14.19 -9.45 11.99
N GLN A 73 13.03 -9.10 11.43
CA GLN A 73 12.90 -8.46 10.12
C GLN A 73 12.39 -7.00 10.21
N ASP A 74 12.09 -6.53 11.42
CA ASP A 74 11.49 -5.24 11.74
C ASP A 74 12.53 -4.12 11.97
N ILE A 75 13.82 -4.42 11.85
CA ILE A 75 14.90 -3.43 11.94
C ILE A 75 14.85 -2.52 10.72
N ALA A 76 14.70 -1.21 10.95
CA ALA A 76 14.56 -0.22 9.89
C ALA A 76 15.92 0.24 9.34
N LEU A 77 16.88 0.46 10.23
CA LEU A 77 18.22 0.98 9.93
C LEU A 77 19.28 0.24 10.73
N ILE A 78 20.40 -0.07 10.08
CA ILE A 78 21.61 -0.60 10.70
C ILE A 78 22.74 0.38 10.44
N LEU A 79 23.36 0.88 11.51
CA LEU A 79 24.67 1.54 11.46
C LEU A 79 25.72 0.47 11.70
N LEU A 80 26.57 0.22 10.70
CA LEU A 80 27.45 -0.94 10.68
C LEU A 80 28.89 -0.52 10.49
N ASP A 81 29.75 -0.81 11.46
CA ASP A 81 31.19 -0.63 11.30
C ASP A 81 31.77 -1.68 10.36
N VAL A 82 32.71 -1.26 9.51
CA VAL A 82 33.38 -2.14 8.55
C VAL A 82 34.39 -3.04 9.25
N VAL A 83 35.19 -2.47 10.16
CA VAL A 83 36.33 -3.13 10.80
C VAL A 83 36.03 -3.35 12.27
N MET A 84 35.89 -4.61 12.68
CA MET A 84 35.65 -5.01 14.07
C MET A 84 36.58 -6.19 14.42
N GLU A 85 36.04 -7.40 14.61
CA GLU A 85 36.85 -8.61 14.84
C GLU A 85 37.77 -8.98 13.66
N SER A 86 37.47 -8.47 12.47
CA SER A 86 38.28 -8.59 11.25
C SER A 86 38.13 -7.33 10.40
N GLU A 87 39.04 -7.15 9.43
CA GLU A 87 39.02 -6.00 8.48
C GLU A 87 37.77 -5.96 7.58
N HIS A 88 36.98 -7.03 7.54
CA HIS A 88 35.82 -7.18 6.68
C HIS A 88 34.55 -7.60 7.42
N ALA A 89 34.58 -7.63 8.76
CA ALA A 89 33.47 -8.13 9.57
C ALA A 89 32.14 -7.46 9.23
N GLY A 90 32.13 -6.13 9.06
CA GLY A 90 30.93 -5.39 8.66
C GLY A 90 30.43 -5.74 7.26
N LEU A 91 31.35 -5.92 6.31
CA LEU A 91 31.00 -6.31 4.94
C LEU A 91 30.40 -7.73 4.91
N ASP A 92 30.94 -8.63 5.73
CA ASP A 92 30.41 -9.99 5.88
C ASP A 92 29.02 -10.01 6.53
N VAL A 93 28.71 -9.06 7.41
CA VAL A 93 27.35 -8.87 7.95
C VAL A 93 26.40 -8.30 6.88
N ALA A 94 26.84 -7.30 6.10
CA ALA A 94 26.04 -6.75 5.01
C ALA A 94 25.70 -7.83 3.96
N ARG A 95 26.69 -8.64 3.58
CA ARG A 95 26.50 -9.79 2.68
C ARG A 95 25.51 -10.79 3.27
N PHE A 96 25.65 -11.15 4.54
CA PHE A 96 24.71 -12.03 5.24
C PHE A 96 23.27 -11.52 5.17
N ILE A 97 23.06 -10.22 5.41
CA ILE A 97 21.72 -9.60 5.35
C ILE A 97 21.11 -9.71 3.93
N ARG A 98 21.91 -9.43 2.89
CA ARG A 98 21.42 -9.37 1.50
C ARG A 98 21.32 -10.72 0.81
N GLU A 99 22.27 -11.62 1.05
CA GLU A 99 22.34 -12.90 0.34
C GLU A 99 21.66 -14.02 1.11
N GLU A 100 21.91 -14.13 2.42
CA GLU A 100 21.39 -15.23 3.24
C GLU A 100 19.99 -14.91 3.76
N LEU A 101 19.79 -13.77 4.44
CA LEU A 101 18.47 -13.36 4.92
C LEU A 101 17.57 -12.81 3.82
N ARG A 102 18.15 -12.40 2.68
CA ARG A 102 17.45 -11.74 1.57
C ARG A 102 16.62 -10.53 2.01
N ASN A 103 17.05 -9.87 3.08
CA ASN A 103 16.38 -8.68 3.58
C ASN A 103 16.88 -7.47 2.80
N THR A 104 16.18 -7.15 1.72
CA THR A 104 16.42 -5.97 0.88
C THR A 104 15.68 -4.73 1.38
N GLN A 105 14.98 -4.80 2.52
CA GLN A 105 14.17 -3.70 3.06
C GLN A 105 14.95 -2.89 4.10
N VAL A 106 15.70 -3.54 4.99
CA VAL A 106 16.50 -2.85 6.00
C VAL A 106 17.52 -1.93 5.36
N ARG A 107 17.67 -0.71 5.87
CA ARG A 107 18.69 0.22 5.39
C ARG A 107 20.00 -0.03 6.10
N ILE A 108 21.10 -0.10 5.35
CA ILE A 108 22.44 -0.33 5.90
C ILE A 108 23.28 0.91 5.59
N VAL A 109 23.82 1.53 6.65
CA VAL A 109 24.78 2.62 6.56
C VAL A 109 26.11 2.10 7.10
N LEU A 110 27.08 1.91 6.21
CA LEU A 110 28.42 1.53 6.61
C LEU A 110 29.17 2.72 7.20
N ARG A 111 29.93 2.46 8.25
CA ARG A 111 30.84 3.39 8.90
C ARG A 111 32.25 2.81 8.90
N THR A 112 33.27 3.63 8.69
CA THR A 112 34.67 3.20 8.89
C THR A 112 35.52 4.35 9.44
N GLY A 113 36.50 4.03 10.28
CA GLY A 113 37.55 4.97 10.70
C GLY A 113 38.74 5.01 9.74
N GLN A 114 38.89 4.03 8.86
CA GLN A 114 40.02 3.90 7.93
C GLN A 114 39.53 3.55 6.51
N PRO A 115 39.41 4.54 5.61
CA PRO A 115 39.16 4.26 4.20
C PRO A 115 40.43 3.68 3.56
N GLY A 116 40.34 2.53 2.87
CA GLY A 116 41.54 1.94 2.25
C GLY A 116 41.38 0.68 1.40
N GLN A 117 40.28 -0.07 1.54
CA GLN A 117 40.14 -1.38 0.90
C GLN A 117 39.49 -1.31 -0.50
N ALA A 118 38.52 -0.41 -0.72
CA ALA A 118 37.89 -0.19 -2.03
C ALA A 118 37.21 1.19 -2.09
N PRO A 119 37.02 1.78 -3.28
CA PRO A 119 36.24 3.01 -3.45
C PRO A 119 34.82 2.86 -2.88
N GLU A 120 34.29 3.90 -2.24
CA GLU A 120 32.94 3.94 -1.66
C GLU A 120 31.87 3.41 -2.62
N GLU A 121 31.88 3.90 -3.87
CA GLU A 121 30.94 3.51 -4.92
C GLU A 121 30.94 1.99 -5.18
N HIS A 122 32.12 1.36 -5.12
CA HIS A 122 32.25 -0.07 -5.33
C HIS A 122 31.62 -0.85 -4.17
N VAL A 123 31.86 -0.43 -2.93
CA VAL A 123 31.28 -1.07 -1.74
C VAL A 123 29.75 -0.94 -1.75
N ILE A 124 29.24 0.25 -2.08
CA ILE A 124 27.80 0.52 -2.19
C ILE A 124 27.13 -0.47 -3.15
N LYS A 125 27.72 -0.61 -4.35
CA LYS A 125 27.18 -1.46 -5.39
C LYS A 125 27.31 -2.96 -5.09
N THR A 126 28.47 -3.40 -4.62
CA THR A 126 28.76 -4.82 -4.41
C THR A 126 27.97 -5.41 -3.24
N TYR A 127 27.79 -4.65 -2.16
CA TYR A 127 27.11 -5.13 -0.95
C TYR A 127 25.67 -4.65 -0.81
N ASP A 128 25.14 -3.93 -1.81
CA ASP A 128 23.77 -3.38 -1.83
C ASP A 128 23.39 -2.63 -0.52
N ILE A 129 24.30 -1.77 -0.09
CA ILE A 129 24.12 -0.90 1.08
C ILE A 129 23.58 0.47 0.65
N ASN A 130 23.05 1.24 1.60
CA ASN A 130 22.32 2.47 1.31
C ASN A 130 23.16 3.73 1.46
N ASP A 131 24.20 3.68 2.28
CA ASP A 131 25.15 4.77 2.44
C ASP A 131 26.47 4.25 3.02
N TYR A 132 27.53 5.02 2.83
CA TYR A 132 28.86 4.78 3.37
C TYR A 132 29.41 6.09 3.92
N LYS A 133 29.93 6.09 5.15
CA LYS A 133 30.36 7.30 5.84
C LYS A 133 31.62 7.07 6.66
N GLU A 134 32.53 8.04 6.62
CA GLU A 134 33.68 8.04 7.53
C GLU A 134 33.24 8.42 8.96
N LYS A 135 33.72 7.68 9.97
CA LYS A 135 33.42 7.94 11.39
C LYS A 135 33.82 9.37 11.80
N THR A 136 34.93 9.87 11.27
CA THR A 136 35.48 11.21 11.51
C THR A 136 34.60 12.34 10.95
N GLU A 137 33.79 12.05 9.94
CA GLU A 137 32.98 13.07 9.26
C GLU A 137 31.55 13.19 9.78
N LEU A 138 31.10 12.26 10.63
CA LEU A 138 29.72 12.17 11.11
C LEU A 138 29.43 13.17 12.25
N THR A 139 29.23 14.43 11.88
CA THR A 139 28.65 15.43 12.79
C THR A 139 27.19 15.09 13.14
N LYS A 140 26.68 15.59 14.29
CA LYS A 140 25.25 15.46 14.68
C LYS A 140 24.29 15.82 13.53
N ARG A 141 24.56 16.92 12.82
CA ARG A 141 23.71 17.37 11.70
C ARG A 141 23.70 16.36 10.55
N LYS A 142 24.87 15.84 10.17
CA LYS A 142 24.98 14.82 9.12
C LYS A 142 24.27 13.52 9.55
N LEU A 143 24.42 13.10 10.81
CA LEU A 143 23.77 11.91 11.36
C LEU A 143 22.24 12.03 11.29
N ILE A 144 21.68 13.18 11.67
CA ILE A 144 20.23 13.47 11.57
C ILE A 144 19.74 13.33 10.11
N THR A 145 20.48 13.89 9.15
CA THR A 145 20.11 13.78 7.72
C THR A 145 20.11 12.33 7.24
N VAL A 146 21.12 11.54 7.65
CA VAL A 146 21.21 10.11 7.33
C VAL A 146 20.01 9.35 7.89
N PHE A 147 19.64 9.61 9.14
CA PHE A 147 18.48 8.95 9.78
C PHE A 147 17.17 9.30 9.07
N TYR A 148 16.92 10.58 8.75
CA TYR A 148 15.72 10.96 8.00
C TYR A 148 15.66 10.29 6.63
N SER A 149 16.78 10.27 5.90
CA SER A 149 16.86 9.64 4.58
C SER A 149 16.58 8.14 4.66
N ALA A 150 17.27 7.44 5.57
CA ALA A 150 17.16 6.00 5.72
C ALA A 150 15.78 5.57 6.23
N LEU A 151 15.25 6.19 7.29
CA LEU A 151 13.96 5.80 7.85
C LEU A 151 12.81 6.11 6.89
N ARG A 152 12.89 7.22 6.14
CA ARG A 152 11.93 7.51 5.07
C ARG A 152 11.98 6.43 3.99
N SER A 153 13.17 6.11 3.50
CA SER A 153 13.36 5.05 2.49
C SER A 153 12.83 3.69 2.96
N TYR A 154 13.12 3.31 4.21
CA TYR A 154 12.60 2.07 4.81
C TYR A 154 11.07 2.05 4.83
N ARG A 155 10.45 3.10 5.38
CA ARG A 155 8.98 3.23 5.46
C ARG A 155 8.35 3.08 4.08
N ASP A 156 8.87 3.79 3.10
CA ASP A 156 8.29 3.82 1.75
C ASP A 156 8.44 2.44 1.07
N ILE A 157 9.57 1.75 1.26
CA ILE A 157 9.77 0.37 0.76
C ILE A 157 8.82 -0.63 1.43
N VAL A 158 8.63 -0.52 2.74
CA VAL A 158 7.72 -1.41 3.48
C VAL A 158 6.28 -1.22 3.01
N ILE A 159 5.84 0.03 2.87
CA ILE A 159 4.51 0.36 2.33
C ILE A 159 4.33 -0.24 0.93
N LEU A 160 5.32 -0.05 0.05
CA LEU A 160 5.28 -0.60 -1.31
C LEU A 160 5.23 -2.14 -1.32
N SER A 161 6.03 -2.79 -0.47
CA SER A 161 6.07 -4.25 -0.36
C SER A 161 4.75 -4.82 0.17
N GLN A 162 4.15 -4.18 1.17
CA GLN A 162 2.86 -4.55 1.71
C GLN A 162 1.75 -4.37 0.66
N SER A 163 1.78 -3.27 -0.10
CA SER A 163 0.86 -3.03 -1.22
C SER A 163 0.97 -4.13 -2.28
N ARG A 164 2.19 -4.47 -2.72
CA ARG A 164 2.43 -5.56 -3.67
C ARG A 164 1.91 -6.91 -3.15
N ALA A 165 2.14 -7.20 -1.86
CA ALA A 165 1.66 -8.44 -1.25
C ALA A 165 0.13 -8.48 -1.14
N ALA A 166 -0.51 -7.35 -0.83
CA ALA A 166 -1.96 -7.23 -0.80
C ALA A 166 -2.57 -7.44 -2.20
N LEU A 167 -2.01 -6.78 -3.22
CA LEU A 167 -2.43 -6.96 -4.61
C LEU A 167 -2.29 -8.42 -5.06
N ARG A 168 -1.18 -9.07 -4.71
CA ARG A 168 -0.97 -10.49 -5.02
C ARG A 168 -2.03 -11.39 -4.37
N ARG A 169 -2.39 -11.15 -3.11
CA ARG A 169 -3.49 -11.87 -2.45
C ARG A 169 -4.83 -11.63 -3.15
N SER A 170 -5.09 -10.40 -3.57
CA SER A 170 -6.29 -10.07 -4.34
C SER A 170 -6.33 -10.79 -5.69
N ILE A 171 -5.20 -10.89 -6.39
CA ILE A 171 -5.08 -11.66 -7.64
C ILE A 171 -5.25 -13.16 -7.39
N ASP A 172 -4.61 -13.71 -6.36
CA ASP A 172 -4.70 -15.14 -6.04
C ASP A 172 -6.15 -15.52 -5.65
N ALA A 173 -6.89 -14.62 -4.99
CA ALA A 173 -8.30 -14.81 -4.67
C ALA A 173 -9.21 -14.91 -5.91
N ILE A 174 -8.85 -14.27 -7.03
CA ILE A 174 -9.60 -14.36 -8.31
C ILE A 174 -9.62 -15.81 -8.85
N THR A 175 -8.64 -16.65 -8.49
CA THR A 175 -8.60 -18.06 -8.93
C THR A 175 -9.55 -18.99 -8.16
N GLN A 176 -10.20 -18.51 -7.09
CA GLN A 176 -11.05 -19.33 -6.19
C GLN A 176 -12.56 -19.02 -6.26
N ILE A 177 -13.01 -18.14 -7.16
CA ILE A 177 -14.43 -17.74 -7.20
C ILE A 177 -15.26 -18.77 -7.99
N HIS A 178 -16.22 -19.40 -7.29
CA HIS A 178 -17.05 -20.50 -7.80
C HIS A 178 -18.53 -20.12 -8.06
N ASP A 179 -18.99 -18.91 -7.71
CA ASP A 179 -20.39 -18.46 -7.90
C ASP A 179 -20.48 -16.93 -8.14
N SER A 180 -21.42 -16.51 -9.00
CA SER A 180 -21.66 -15.11 -9.42
C SER A 180 -22.01 -14.14 -8.28
N SER A 181 -22.65 -14.62 -7.21
CA SER A 181 -23.00 -13.81 -6.04
C SER A 181 -21.78 -13.37 -5.23
N ASN A 182 -20.82 -14.27 -5.03
CA ASN A 182 -19.55 -14.00 -4.36
C ASN A 182 -18.67 -13.07 -5.20
N LEU A 183 -18.75 -13.15 -6.54
CA LEU A 183 -18.04 -12.25 -7.42
C LEU A 183 -18.52 -10.79 -7.29
N ARG A 184 -19.84 -10.54 -7.18
CA ARG A 184 -20.36 -9.16 -7.03
C ARG A 184 -19.94 -8.50 -5.72
N HIS A 185 -19.99 -9.25 -4.61
CA HIS A 185 -19.50 -8.75 -3.32
C HIS A 185 -18.00 -8.47 -3.36
N PHE A 186 -17.23 -9.36 -4.00
CA PHE A 186 -15.79 -9.19 -4.17
C PHE A 186 -15.44 -7.99 -5.06
N ALA A 187 -16.10 -7.86 -6.22
CA ALA A 187 -15.88 -6.76 -7.14
C ALA A 187 -16.24 -5.40 -6.50
N SER A 188 -17.27 -5.38 -5.64
CA SER A 188 -17.65 -4.20 -4.85
C SER A 188 -16.55 -3.82 -3.83
N ALA A 189 -16.03 -4.79 -3.09
CA ALA A 189 -14.91 -4.56 -2.16
C ALA A 189 -13.63 -4.10 -2.86
N LEU A 190 -13.34 -4.64 -4.06
CA LEU A 190 -12.22 -4.19 -4.88
C LEU A 190 -12.42 -2.78 -5.42
N LEU A 191 -13.63 -2.43 -5.87
CA LEU A 191 -13.95 -1.08 -6.34
C LEU A 191 -13.73 -0.04 -5.24
N GLU A 192 -14.15 -0.34 -4.01
CA GLU A 192 -13.89 0.50 -2.84
C GLU A 192 -12.38 0.66 -2.56
N GLN A 193 -11.59 -0.43 -2.70
CA GLN A 193 -10.13 -0.34 -2.54
C GLN A 193 -9.46 0.50 -3.62
N VAL A 194 -9.87 0.35 -4.88
CA VAL A 194 -9.36 1.20 -5.97
C VAL A 194 -9.74 2.66 -5.73
N GLY A 195 -10.97 2.92 -5.30
CA GLY A 195 -11.41 4.26 -4.88
C GLY A 195 -10.51 4.88 -3.81
N HIS A 196 -10.14 4.12 -2.77
CA HIS A 196 -9.22 4.58 -1.72
C HIS A 196 -7.79 4.82 -2.21
N MET A 197 -7.26 3.99 -3.11
CA MET A 197 -5.89 4.15 -3.65
C MET A 197 -5.75 5.40 -4.52
N LEU A 198 -6.83 5.79 -5.19
CA LEU A 198 -6.89 7.04 -5.93
C LEU A 198 -6.90 8.27 -5.00
N GLY A 199 -7.06 8.09 -3.68
CA GLY A 199 -6.95 9.14 -2.68
C GLY A 199 -8.27 9.81 -2.28
N TYR A 200 -9.43 9.22 -2.64
CA TYR A 200 -10.72 9.89 -2.52
C TYR A 200 -11.77 9.02 -1.82
N GLN A 201 -12.78 9.68 -1.22
CA GLN A 201 -14.06 9.05 -0.86
C GLN A 201 -14.85 8.79 -2.16
N ALA A 202 -14.30 7.97 -3.05
CA ALA A 202 -14.88 7.71 -4.36
C ALA A 202 -16.16 6.90 -4.21
N GLN A 203 -17.25 7.40 -4.80
CA GLN A 203 -18.53 6.73 -4.83
C GLN A 203 -18.80 6.31 -6.26
N GLY A 204 -19.06 5.03 -6.50
CA GLY A 204 -19.19 4.55 -7.86
C GLY A 204 -19.78 3.16 -8.00
N LEU A 205 -20.05 2.81 -9.25
CA LEU A 205 -20.50 1.50 -9.63
C LEU A 205 -19.89 1.07 -10.96
N CYS A 206 -19.70 -0.22 -11.12
CA CYS A 206 -19.33 -0.86 -12.37
C CYS A 206 -20.53 -1.66 -12.88
N ALA A 207 -20.93 -1.41 -14.13
CA ALA A 207 -22.02 -2.10 -14.79
C ALA A 207 -21.56 -2.67 -16.13
N SER A 208 -22.15 -3.78 -16.58
CA SER A 208 -21.81 -4.37 -17.88
C SER A 208 -23.07 -4.72 -18.65
N ARG A 209 -23.08 -4.39 -19.95
CA ARG A 209 -24.15 -4.67 -20.88
C ARG A 209 -23.85 -5.97 -21.60
N MET A 210 -24.72 -6.95 -21.36
CA MET A 210 -24.58 -8.31 -21.84
C MET A 210 -25.69 -8.64 -22.84
N TYR A 211 -25.31 -9.24 -23.97
CA TYR A 211 -26.24 -9.70 -24.99
C TYR A 211 -26.55 -11.19 -24.76
N ALA A 212 -27.79 -11.52 -24.44
CA ALA A 212 -28.23 -12.92 -24.39
C ALA A 212 -28.62 -13.40 -25.79
N ALA A 213 -28.40 -14.68 -26.10
CA ALA A 213 -28.71 -15.27 -27.42
C ALA A 213 -30.18 -15.08 -27.87
N SER A 214 -31.08 -14.73 -26.96
CA SER A 214 -32.51 -14.49 -27.19
C SER A 214 -32.96 -13.03 -27.03
N HIS A 215 -32.05 -12.08 -26.75
CA HIS A 215 -32.38 -10.66 -26.59
C HIS A 215 -31.46 -9.81 -27.47
N ALA A 216 -32.06 -9.14 -28.47
CA ALA A 216 -31.35 -8.21 -29.36
C ALA A 216 -30.90 -6.94 -28.63
N GLU A 217 -31.59 -6.55 -27.55
CA GLU A 217 -31.19 -5.46 -26.66
C GLU A 217 -30.53 -6.06 -25.42
N GLY A 218 -29.21 -5.91 -25.31
CA GLY A 218 -28.46 -6.38 -24.15
C GLY A 218 -28.95 -5.71 -22.85
N ARG A 219 -28.97 -6.48 -21.75
CA ARG A 219 -29.34 -5.96 -20.43
C ARG A 219 -28.09 -5.46 -19.72
N LEU A 220 -28.16 -4.24 -19.18
CA LEU A 220 -27.11 -3.69 -18.33
C LEU A 220 -27.31 -4.23 -16.91
N GLN A 221 -26.27 -4.83 -16.35
CA GLN A 221 -26.27 -5.40 -15.02
C GLN A 221 -25.16 -4.76 -14.18
N VAL A 222 -25.47 -4.32 -12.96
CA VAL A 222 -24.47 -3.82 -12.02
C VAL A 222 -23.66 -5.00 -11.48
N LEU A 223 -22.34 -4.92 -11.65
CA LEU A 223 -21.39 -5.95 -11.25
C LEU A 223 -20.67 -5.62 -9.95
N ALA A 224 -20.48 -4.33 -9.66
CA ALA A 224 -19.85 -3.83 -8.45
C ALA A 224 -20.43 -2.46 -8.08
N ALA A 225 -20.51 -2.16 -6.79
CA ALA A 225 -20.96 -0.86 -6.31
C ALA A 225 -20.31 -0.53 -4.95
N THR A 226 -19.89 0.71 -4.75
CA THR A 226 -19.46 1.22 -3.44
C THR A 226 -20.67 1.37 -2.51
N SER A 227 -20.44 1.56 -1.21
CA SER A 227 -21.45 1.79 -0.15
C SER A 227 -22.74 2.50 -0.59
N ASP A 228 -22.62 3.64 -1.28
CA ASP A 228 -23.74 4.51 -1.66
C ASP A 228 -24.63 3.90 -2.77
N TYR A 229 -24.11 2.89 -3.47
CA TYR A 229 -24.78 2.18 -4.56
C TYR A 229 -25.01 0.69 -4.23
N GLN A 230 -24.66 0.20 -3.03
CA GLN A 230 -24.76 -1.22 -2.67
C GLN A 230 -26.18 -1.79 -2.80
N GLY A 231 -27.21 -0.96 -2.60
CA GLY A 231 -28.61 -1.35 -2.80
C GLY A 231 -28.96 -1.78 -4.23
N LEU A 232 -28.07 -1.52 -5.20
CA LEU A 232 -28.25 -1.81 -6.61
C LEU A 232 -27.59 -3.14 -7.05
N LEU A 233 -26.95 -3.88 -6.13
CA LEU A 233 -26.28 -5.15 -6.44
C LEU A 233 -27.24 -6.34 -6.59
N ALA A 234 -28.49 -6.21 -6.11
CA ALA A 234 -29.51 -7.25 -6.11
C ALA A 234 -30.63 -6.91 -7.09
N ASP A 235 -30.71 -7.62 -8.22
CA ASP A 235 -31.78 -7.55 -9.22
C ASP A 235 -32.18 -6.15 -9.73
N ALA A 236 -31.37 -5.13 -9.44
CA ALA A 236 -31.65 -3.76 -9.84
C ALA A 236 -31.65 -3.67 -11.35
N GLN A 237 -32.81 -3.36 -11.90
CA GLN A 237 -32.88 -2.98 -13.29
C GLN A 237 -32.28 -1.58 -13.42
N VAL A 238 -31.81 -1.22 -14.61
CA VAL A 238 -31.32 0.14 -14.91
C VAL A 238 -32.30 1.22 -14.46
N SER A 239 -33.59 0.89 -14.36
CA SER A 239 -34.67 1.73 -13.82
C SER A 239 -34.47 2.21 -12.39
N ASP A 240 -33.63 1.53 -11.60
CA ASP A 240 -33.42 1.81 -10.18
C ASP A 240 -32.21 2.73 -9.95
N LEU A 241 -31.41 2.98 -11.00
CA LEU A 241 -30.32 3.94 -10.98
C LEU A 241 -30.86 5.39 -10.91
N PRO A 242 -30.21 6.28 -10.14
CA PRO A 242 -30.46 7.71 -10.22
C PRO A 242 -30.41 8.20 -11.67
N ALA A 243 -31.31 9.13 -12.03
CA ALA A 243 -31.48 9.57 -13.42
C ALA A 243 -30.19 10.17 -14.00
N ASP A 244 -29.42 10.89 -13.20
CA ASP A 244 -28.14 11.49 -13.59
C ASP A 244 -27.06 10.45 -13.88
N VAL A 245 -26.99 9.37 -13.08
CA VAL A 245 -26.09 8.24 -13.32
C VAL A 245 -26.51 7.50 -14.60
N ARG A 246 -27.81 7.24 -14.78
CA ARG A 246 -28.34 6.57 -15.97
C ARG A 246 -28.03 7.34 -17.25
N ASP A 247 -28.34 8.63 -17.26
CA ASP A 247 -28.08 9.48 -18.43
C ASP A 247 -26.59 9.52 -18.77
N ALA A 248 -25.71 9.51 -17.76
CA ALA A 248 -24.27 9.48 -17.97
C ALA A 248 -23.80 8.16 -18.58
N LEU A 249 -24.31 7.03 -18.09
CA LEU A 249 -24.02 5.69 -18.62
C LEU A 249 -24.56 5.51 -20.05
N ASP A 250 -25.79 5.96 -20.32
CA ASP A 250 -26.40 5.89 -21.65
C ASP A 250 -25.64 6.76 -22.67
N ARG A 251 -25.17 7.94 -22.26
CA ARG A 251 -24.29 8.77 -23.10
C ARG A 251 -23.00 8.03 -23.43
N ALA A 252 -22.33 7.43 -22.45
CA ALA A 252 -21.08 6.70 -22.68
C ALA A 252 -21.27 5.47 -23.58
N LEU A 253 -22.40 4.77 -23.48
CA LEU A 253 -22.76 3.70 -24.42
C LEU A 253 -22.99 4.21 -25.84
N ALA A 254 -23.64 5.36 -25.99
CA ALA A 254 -23.91 5.96 -27.30
C ALA A 254 -22.65 6.51 -27.98
N THR A 255 -21.76 7.16 -27.22
CA THR A 255 -20.50 7.72 -27.73
C THR A 255 -19.39 6.68 -27.84
N ARG A 256 -19.47 5.59 -27.07
CA ARG A 256 -18.45 4.54 -26.93
C ARG A 256 -17.09 5.09 -26.50
N GLN A 257 -17.11 6.10 -25.63
CA GLN A 257 -15.93 6.78 -25.14
C GLN A 257 -16.03 7.05 -23.65
N SER A 258 -14.90 6.93 -22.96
CA SER A 258 -14.78 7.38 -21.57
C SER A 258 -14.79 8.91 -21.51
N SER A 259 -15.41 9.47 -20.49
CA SER A 259 -15.49 10.92 -20.26
C SER A 259 -15.24 11.27 -18.79
N PHE A 260 -14.86 12.52 -18.56
CA PHE A 260 -14.74 13.11 -17.24
C PHE A 260 -15.43 14.48 -17.25
N GLU A 261 -16.52 14.63 -16.50
CA GLU A 261 -17.34 15.85 -16.46
C GLU A 261 -17.80 16.11 -15.02
N ASP A 262 -17.65 17.35 -14.52
CA ASP A 262 -18.17 17.78 -13.22
C ASP A 262 -17.79 16.87 -12.02
N GLY A 263 -16.53 16.42 -11.98
CA GLY A 263 -16.06 15.51 -10.93
C GLY A 263 -16.58 14.08 -11.08
N ARG A 264 -17.13 13.71 -12.24
CA ARG A 264 -17.66 12.37 -12.52
C ARG A 264 -16.84 11.76 -13.63
N PHE A 265 -16.28 10.60 -13.34
CA PHE A 265 -15.62 9.76 -14.32
C PHE A 265 -16.59 8.71 -14.85
N ILE A 266 -16.70 8.62 -16.17
CA ILE A 266 -17.43 7.57 -16.86
C ILE A 266 -16.46 6.82 -17.75
N GLY A 267 -16.15 5.57 -17.40
CA GLY A 267 -15.34 4.67 -18.21
C GLY A 267 -16.21 3.86 -19.15
N TYR A 268 -15.84 3.77 -20.44
CA TYR A 268 -16.42 2.84 -21.39
C TYR A 268 -15.35 1.87 -21.89
N TYR A 269 -15.63 0.58 -21.75
CA TYR A 269 -14.73 -0.51 -22.10
C TYR A 269 -15.45 -1.55 -22.93
N ARG A 270 -14.76 -2.12 -23.91
CA ARG A 270 -15.31 -3.22 -24.70
C ARG A 270 -14.39 -4.42 -24.59
N THR A 271 -14.94 -5.56 -24.18
CA THR A 271 -14.18 -6.81 -24.12
C THR A 271 -13.96 -7.38 -25.53
N HIS A 272 -13.02 -8.32 -25.67
CA HIS A 272 -12.78 -9.03 -26.92
C HIS A 272 -13.99 -9.88 -27.37
N SER A 273 -14.83 -10.33 -26.43
CA SER A 273 -16.10 -11.02 -26.67
C SER A 273 -17.22 -10.09 -27.16
N GLY A 274 -16.99 -8.77 -27.14
CA GLY A 274 -17.92 -7.75 -27.64
C GLY A 274 -18.86 -7.16 -26.58
N ASN A 275 -18.75 -7.58 -25.32
CA ASN A 275 -19.51 -7.02 -24.20
C ASN A 275 -19.02 -5.60 -23.87
N GLU A 276 -19.97 -4.74 -23.48
CA GLU A 276 -19.72 -3.33 -23.21
C GLU A 276 -19.77 -3.13 -21.69
N SER A 277 -18.66 -2.76 -21.07
CA SER A 277 -18.55 -2.51 -19.63
C SER A 277 -18.39 -1.03 -19.37
N LEU A 278 -19.08 -0.57 -18.34
CA LEU A 278 -19.16 0.82 -17.93
C LEU A 278 -18.73 0.95 -16.47
N LEU A 279 -18.04 2.03 -16.18
CA LEU A 279 -17.73 2.44 -14.82
C LEU A 279 -18.22 3.85 -14.62
N TYR A 280 -18.94 4.08 -13.53
CA TYR A 280 -19.30 5.40 -13.08
C TYR A 280 -18.66 5.64 -11.72
N MET A 281 -17.92 6.72 -11.58
CA MET A 281 -17.36 7.15 -10.29
C MET A 281 -17.49 8.67 -10.10
N VAL A 282 -17.92 9.09 -8.93
CA VAL A 282 -17.82 10.46 -8.44
C VAL A 282 -16.50 10.61 -7.69
N LEU A 283 -15.74 11.63 -8.07
CA LEU A 283 -14.39 11.93 -7.62
C LEU A 283 -14.30 13.40 -7.23
N SER A 284 -13.54 13.69 -6.17
CA SER A 284 -13.34 15.06 -5.69
C SER A 284 -12.39 15.86 -6.58
N ASP A 285 -11.48 15.19 -7.28
CA ASP A 285 -10.46 15.77 -8.16
C ASP A 285 -10.33 14.99 -9.49
N PRO A 286 -9.71 15.58 -10.54
CA PRO A 286 -9.49 14.89 -11.80
C PRO A 286 -8.55 13.69 -11.69
N LEU A 287 -8.90 12.58 -12.35
CA LEU A 287 -8.07 11.38 -12.51
C LEU A 287 -6.83 11.66 -13.36
N ASP A 288 -5.65 11.33 -12.81
CA ASP A 288 -4.39 11.23 -13.55
C ASP A 288 -4.33 9.96 -14.40
N ASP A 289 -3.29 9.84 -15.23
CA ASP A 289 -3.15 8.75 -16.20
C ASP A 289 -3.03 7.37 -15.52
N GLU A 290 -2.32 7.30 -14.39
CA GLU A 290 -2.12 6.08 -13.62
C GLU A 290 -3.44 5.60 -12.99
N GLY A 291 -4.23 6.54 -12.44
CA GLY A 291 -5.53 6.22 -11.90
C GLY A 291 -6.53 5.75 -12.96
N ARG A 292 -6.47 6.32 -14.17
CA ARG A 292 -7.28 5.85 -15.30
C ARG A 292 -6.92 4.41 -15.68
N GLU A 293 -5.62 4.13 -15.83
CA GLU A 293 -5.15 2.78 -16.15
C GLU A 293 -5.60 1.75 -15.09
N MET A 294 -5.57 2.11 -13.81
CA MET A 294 -6.01 1.24 -12.73
C MET A 294 -7.52 0.92 -12.80
N LEU A 295 -8.35 1.91 -13.12
CA LEU A 295 -9.79 1.72 -13.32
C LEU A 295 -10.09 0.89 -14.58
N ASP A 296 -9.34 1.11 -15.66
CA ASP A 296 -9.45 0.34 -16.89
C ASP A 296 -9.19 -1.16 -16.63
N ILE A 297 -8.12 -1.47 -15.90
CA ILE A 297 -7.75 -2.84 -15.53
C ILE A 297 -8.82 -3.47 -14.63
N PHE A 298 -9.33 -2.73 -13.64
CA PHE A 298 -10.39 -3.21 -12.77
C PHE A 298 -11.65 -3.60 -13.57
N CYS A 299 -12.13 -2.70 -14.43
CA CYS A 299 -13.36 -2.92 -15.19
C CYS A 299 -13.24 -4.11 -16.14
N ALA A 300 -12.11 -4.22 -16.86
CA ALA A 300 -11.86 -5.34 -17.75
C ALA A 300 -11.84 -6.67 -16.99
N ASN A 301 -11.14 -6.73 -15.85
CA ASN A 301 -11.02 -7.97 -15.07
C ASN A 301 -12.35 -8.42 -14.46
N VAL A 302 -13.15 -7.49 -13.92
CA VAL A 302 -14.48 -7.80 -13.36
C VAL A 302 -15.40 -8.32 -14.46
N ALA A 303 -15.40 -7.67 -15.63
CA ALA A 303 -16.22 -8.11 -16.77
C ALA A 303 -15.85 -9.53 -17.23
N ILE A 304 -14.55 -9.81 -17.40
CA ILE A 304 -14.06 -11.13 -17.83
C ILE A 304 -14.39 -12.21 -16.78
N ALA A 305 -14.16 -11.93 -15.50
CA ALA A 305 -14.45 -12.89 -14.43
C ALA A 305 -15.95 -13.23 -14.35
N TYR A 306 -16.81 -12.23 -14.56
CA TYR A 306 -18.26 -12.41 -14.52
C TYR A 306 -18.78 -13.20 -15.73
N GLU A 307 -18.24 -12.93 -16.92
CA GLU A 307 -18.53 -13.69 -18.14
C GLU A 307 -18.21 -15.18 -17.98
N GLY A 308 -17.01 -15.51 -17.48
CA GLY A 308 -16.58 -16.90 -17.29
C GLY A 308 -17.44 -17.69 -16.30
N LEU A 309 -18.06 -17.02 -15.31
CA LEU A 309 -19.01 -17.66 -14.40
C LEU A 309 -20.36 -17.94 -15.05
N LEU A 310 -20.89 -16.99 -15.84
CA LEU A 310 -22.16 -17.16 -16.54
C LEU A 310 -22.11 -18.27 -17.61
N GLU A 311 -20.99 -18.42 -18.31
CA GLU A 311 -20.79 -19.52 -19.25
C GLU A 311 -20.81 -20.88 -18.54
N ARG A 312 -20.18 -20.98 -17.36
CA ARG A 312 -20.20 -22.19 -16.53
C ARG A 312 -21.59 -22.52 -16.00
N ASP A 313 -22.36 -21.52 -15.58
CA ASP A 313 -23.73 -21.71 -15.11
C ASP A 313 -24.69 -22.13 -16.24
N ARG A 314 -24.48 -21.66 -17.48
CA ARG A 314 -25.23 -22.12 -18.67
C ARG A 314 -24.86 -23.55 -19.10
N GLY A 315 -23.65 -24.01 -18.78
CA GLY A 315 -23.15 -25.35 -19.08
C GLY A 315 -23.55 -26.44 -18.09
N ARG A 316 -24.18 -26.10 -16.96
CA ARG A 316 -24.72 -27.07 -16.01
C ARG A 316 -26.07 -27.61 -16.53
N PRO A 317 -26.22 -28.92 -16.78
CA PRO A 317 -27.54 -29.48 -17.03
C PRO A 317 -28.39 -29.30 -15.78
N THR A 318 -29.55 -28.67 -15.93
CA THR A 318 -30.59 -28.64 -14.91
C THR A 318 -30.98 -30.08 -14.52
N PRO A 319 -31.17 -30.39 -13.23
CA PRO A 319 -31.42 -31.74 -12.75
C PRO A 319 -32.71 -32.37 -13.29
#